data_AF-A0AAD0JXS4-F1
#
_entry.id   AF-A0AAD0JXS4-F1
#
_cell.length_a   1.000
_cell.length_b   1.000
_cell.length_c   1.000
_cell.angle_alpha   90.00
_cell.angle_beta   90.00
_cell.angle_gamma   90.00
#
_symmetry.space_group_name_H-M   'P 1'
#
loop_
_entity.id
_entity.type
_entity.pdbx_description
1 polymer ?
#
loop_
_entity_poly.entity_id
_entity_poly.type
_entity_poly.pdbx_seq_one_letter_code
_entity_poly.pdbx_strand_id
1 'polypeptide(L)'
;MHVDAQGHPYLAGPRRPLPTQIRALTRAPITDRTDASAVGWSILLACAHARMQYRDLHNAAFTARWPGLEFVRTHRTSTGERSPRFDAAAELARQWAKAVTAASYTRPSTAGPSPARRTAEATVADLLARMDARPGRWAGKTGAQDRLVLLALAARTLAAAASEVHLSERDWALAAGLTRDTVADRLRVLLQQGWVARVQRAAGPWAAVWRIVRPGGGEQRSGAVFTPEMQRQLHAELECAREDIWHARPLGVLGMRVWAHMAVGRASVRELATRLGICPATVRSKLRALRSFGLCTGDGRGYRSRSRLARAAVAAGVDGAHADRVRLYRLHSAVFVWWFTTRHQPERSDALAEWGEFPNPAEAEQTHPTDIALAYGATSTGPPLSATTWGAAMAAQDRHRDADPDSWWELVAAARAALPAPDMLLAPHQWARTAA
;
A
#
# COMPACT_ATOMS: atom_id res chain seq x y z
N MET A 1 -0.01 25.06 -3.96
CA MET A 1 -1.45 24.78 -4.08
C MET A 1 -1.72 24.44 -5.55
N HIS A 2 -2.57 23.48 -5.84
CA HIS A 2 -2.91 23.07 -7.22
C HIS A 2 -4.41 23.24 -7.46
N VAL A 3 -4.85 23.22 -8.71
CA VAL A 3 -6.27 23.27 -9.09
C VAL A 3 -6.67 21.94 -9.73
N ASP A 4 -7.84 21.43 -9.38
CA ASP A 4 -8.40 20.24 -10.01
C ASP A 4 -9.02 20.56 -11.39
N ALA A 5 -9.51 19.53 -12.09
CA ALA A 5 -10.09 19.67 -13.42
C ALA A 5 -11.34 20.57 -13.45
N GLN A 6 -11.92 20.87 -12.29
CA GLN A 6 -13.09 21.72 -12.11
C GLN A 6 -12.70 23.13 -11.58
N GLY A 7 -11.40 23.42 -11.46
CA GLY A 7 -10.89 24.73 -11.04
C GLY A 7 -10.84 24.93 -9.51
N HIS A 8 -11.08 23.90 -8.70
CA HIS A 8 -11.03 24.03 -7.23
C HIS A 8 -9.63 23.77 -6.67
N PRO A 9 -9.20 24.53 -5.64
CA PRO A 9 -7.87 24.37 -5.07
C PRO A 9 -7.75 23.07 -4.26
N TYR A 10 -6.55 22.48 -4.24
CA TYR A 10 -6.20 21.35 -3.37
C TYR A 10 -4.71 21.32 -3.00
N LEU A 11 -4.36 20.52 -1.99
CA LEU A 11 -2.98 20.26 -1.58
C LEU A 11 -2.44 18.99 -2.26
N ALA A 12 -1.30 19.08 -2.95
CA ALA A 12 -0.72 17.95 -3.66
C ALA A 12 -0.12 16.86 -2.76
N GLY A 13 -0.07 15.65 -3.32
CA GLY A 13 0.56 14.45 -2.75
C GLY A 13 -0.45 13.34 -2.43
N PRO A 14 0.03 12.18 -1.94
CA PRO A 14 -0.83 11.04 -1.65
C PRO A 14 -1.85 11.36 -0.56
N ARG A 15 -3.10 10.95 -0.80
CA ARG A 15 -4.25 11.06 0.12
C ARG A 15 -3.93 10.38 1.45
N ARG A 16 -4.39 10.96 2.55
CA ARG A 16 -4.20 10.45 3.91
C ARG A 16 -5.55 10.13 4.55
N PRO A 17 -5.62 9.17 5.49
CA PRO A 17 -6.85 8.94 6.23
C PRO A 17 -7.14 10.11 7.17
N LEU A 18 -8.44 10.44 7.34
CA LEU A 18 -8.87 11.41 8.36
C LEU A 18 -8.59 10.87 9.77
N PRO A 19 -8.16 11.70 10.73
CA PRO A 19 -8.00 11.30 12.13
C PRO A 19 -9.31 10.77 12.75
N THR A 20 -9.21 9.83 13.69
CA THR A 20 -10.39 9.19 14.33
C THR A 20 -11.36 10.21 14.94
N GLN A 21 -10.84 11.26 15.59
CA GLN A 21 -11.65 12.33 16.16
C GLN A 21 -12.43 13.10 15.09
N ILE A 22 -11.81 13.40 13.93
CA ILE A 22 -12.49 14.06 12.82
C ILE A 22 -13.55 13.13 12.21
N ARG A 23 -13.25 11.83 12.04
CA ARG A 23 -14.25 10.87 11.57
C ARG A 23 -15.47 10.79 12.50
N ALA A 24 -15.27 10.90 13.82
CA ALA A 24 -16.39 10.99 14.76
C ALA A 24 -17.22 12.27 14.51
N LEU A 25 -16.57 13.42 14.34
CA LEU A 25 -17.25 14.69 14.03
C LEU A 25 -18.05 14.64 12.72
N THR A 26 -17.58 13.91 11.70
CA THR A 26 -18.34 13.78 10.44
C THR A 26 -19.69 13.08 10.62
N ARG A 27 -19.81 12.19 11.62
CA ARG A 27 -20.99 11.36 11.88
C ARG A 27 -21.86 11.87 13.02
N ALA A 28 -21.32 12.72 13.90
CA ALA A 28 -22.05 13.22 15.06
C ALA A 28 -23.21 14.14 14.60
N PRO A 29 -24.44 13.92 15.10
CA PRO A 29 -25.57 14.78 14.75
C PRO A 29 -25.32 16.21 15.23
N ILE A 30 -25.67 17.18 14.38
CA ILE A 30 -25.62 18.60 14.73
C ILE A 30 -26.91 18.95 15.48
N THR A 31 -26.77 19.34 16.75
CA THR A 31 -27.89 19.78 17.59
C THR A 31 -28.00 21.30 17.61
N ASP A 32 -29.09 21.84 18.15
CA ASP A 32 -29.29 23.29 18.29
C ASP A 32 -28.28 23.97 19.22
N ARG A 33 -27.60 23.19 20.06
CA ARG A 33 -26.53 23.65 20.96
C ARG A 33 -25.13 23.53 20.33
N THR A 34 -25.01 22.94 19.13
CA THR A 34 -23.73 22.69 18.45
C THR A 34 -23.42 23.82 17.48
N ASP A 35 -22.22 24.41 17.56
CA ASP A 35 -21.72 25.29 16.51
C ASP A 35 -21.35 24.48 15.26
N ALA A 36 -22.34 24.38 14.37
CA ALA A 36 -22.21 23.64 13.12
C ALA A 36 -21.12 24.20 12.20
N SER A 37 -20.86 25.51 12.27
CA SER A 37 -19.85 26.16 11.44
C SER A 37 -18.44 25.83 11.93
N ALA A 38 -18.21 25.81 13.24
CA ALA A 38 -16.94 25.40 13.83
C ALA A 38 -16.63 23.91 13.61
N VAL A 39 -17.64 23.05 13.77
CA VAL A 39 -17.51 21.59 13.48
C VAL A 39 -17.21 21.37 12.00
N GLY A 40 -17.98 22.01 11.13
CA GLY A 40 -17.81 21.88 9.70
C GLY A 40 -16.48 22.43 9.20
N TRP A 41 -16.02 23.57 9.74
CA TRP A 41 -14.70 24.12 9.47
C TRP A 41 -13.57 23.16 9.86
N SER A 42 -13.67 22.54 11.05
CA SER A 42 -12.71 21.55 11.53
C SER A 42 -12.62 20.33 10.59
N ILE A 43 -13.77 19.88 10.08
CA ILE A 43 -13.83 18.79 9.10
C ILE A 43 -13.20 19.19 7.77
N LEU A 44 -13.54 20.36 7.22
CA LEU A 44 -12.98 20.85 5.95
C LEU A 44 -11.46 21.01 6.03
N LEU A 45 -10.95 21.59 7.12
CA LEU A 45 -9.51 21.78 7.33
C LEU A 45 -8.77 20.44 7.43
N ALA A 46 -9.34 19.48 8.16
CA ALA A 46 -8.79 18.12 8.25
C ALA A 46 -8.81 17.40 6.90
N CYS A 47 -9.87 17.57 6.09
CA CYS A 47 -9.95 17.01 4.75
C CYS A 47 -8.91 17.63 3.80
N ALA A 48 -8.65 18.93 3.92
CA ALA A 48 -7.59 19.60 3.18
C ALA A 48 -6.20 19.04 3.54
N HIS A 49 -5.89 18.88 4.84
CA HIS A 49 -4.65 18.24 5.29
C HIS A 49 -4.54 16.75 4.91
N ALA A 50 -5.69 16.08 4.80
CA ALA A 50 -5.80 14.71 4.29
C ALA A 50 -5.65 14.62 2.76
N ARG A 51 -5.49 15.76 2.07
CA ARG A 51 -5.33 15.88 0.61
C ARG A 51 -6.51 15.27 -0.15
N MET A 52 -7.71 15.44 0.40
CA MET A 52 -8.96 15.19 -0.32
C MET A 52 -9.16 16.27 -1.37
N GLN A 53 -9.97 15.97 -2.40
CA GLN A 53 -10.31 16.90 -3.48
C GLN A 53 -11.74 17.41 -3.31
N TYR A 54 -12.11 18.48 -4.03
CA TYR A 54 -13.46 19.05 -3.96
C TYR A 54 -14.54 18.02 -4.25
N ARG A 55 -14.33 17.14 -5.24
CA ARG A 55 -15.25 16.02 -5.55
C ARG A 55 -15.57 15.13 -4.34
N ASP A 56 -14.60 14.89 -3.47
CA ASP A 56 -14.80 14.06 -2.28
C ASP A 56 -15.68 14.78 -1.26
N LEU A 57 -15.46 16.09 -1.10
CA LEU A 57 -16.27 16.93 -0.20
C LEU A 57 -17.68 17.12 -0.74
N HIS A 58 -17.84 17.25 -2.06
CA HIS A 58 -19.14 17.34 -2.71
C HIS A 58 -19.95 16.08 -2.45
N ASN A 59 -19.36 14.90 -2.67
CA ASN A 59 -20.00 13.62 -2.34
C ASN A 59 -20.33 13.55 -0.84
N ALA A 60 -19.36 13.86 0.04
CA ALA A 60 -19.57 13.85 1.49
C ALA A 60 -20.71 14.77 1.95
N ALA A 61 -20.86 15.96 1.35
CA ALA A 61 -21.85 16.95 1.72
C ALA A 61 -23.24 16.64 1.15
N PHE A 62 -23.35 16.18 -0.09
CA PHE A 62 -24.63 16.11 -0.79
C PHE A 62 -25.12 14.68 -1.06
N THR A 63 -24.22 13.73 -1.24
CA THR A 63 -24.56 12.32 -1.52
C THR A 63 -24.57 11.51 -0.22
N ALA A 64 -23.43 11.43 0.47
CA ALA A 64 -23.30 10.73 1.76
C ALA A 64 -23.87 11.53 2.94
N ARG A 65 -24.20 12.82 2.72
CA ARG A 65 -24.86 13.73 3.67
C ARG A 65 -24.29 13.67 5.08
N TRP A 66 -22.98 13.84 5.22
CA TRP A 66 -22.32 13.86 6.54
C TRP A 66 -22.99 14.88 7.47
N PRO A 67 -23.46 14.44 8.66
CA PRO A 67 -24.04 15.35 9.65
C PRO A 67 -23.14 16.53 9.99
N GLY A 68 -21.83 16.32 10.14
CA GLY A 68 -20.87 17.38 10.45
C GLY A 68 -20.74 18.48 9.37
N LEU A 69 -21.27 18.28 8.16
CA LEU A 69 -21.29 19.26 7.07
C LEU A 69 -22.66 19.95 6.92
N GLU A 70 -23.55 19.84 7.91
CA GLU A 70 -24.89 20.43 7.87
C GLU A 70 -24.87 21.96 7.65
N PHE A 71 -23.83 22.66 8.12
CA PHE A 71 -23.68 24.10 7.93
C PHE A 71 -23.53 24.53 6.45
N VAL A 72 -23.14 23.62 5.57
CA VAL A 72 -23.05 23.84 4.12
C VAL A 72 -24.44 23.82 3.48
N ARG A 73 -25.36 23.03 4.05
CA ARG A 73 -26.72 22.85 3.53
C ARG A 73 -27.71 23.84 4.15
N THR A 74 -27.50 24.21 5.42
CA THR A 74 -28.42 25.06 6.18
C THR A 74 -27.70 26.22 6.87
N HIS A 75 -28.45 27.28 7.14
CA HIS A 75 -28.04 28.41 7.97
C HIS A 75 -29.05 28.64 9.09
N ARG A 76 -28.61 29.24 10.20
CA ARG A 76 -29.55 29.65 11.27
C ARG A 76 -30.20 30.97 10.89
N THR A 77 -31.52 31.04 11.04
CA THR A 77 -32.29 32.28 10.94
C THR A 77 -32.19 33.08 12.24
N SER A 78 -32.64 34.33 12.22
CA SER A 78 -32.74 35.17 13.43
C SER A 78 -33.66 34.58 14.50
N THR A 79 -34.59 33.71 14.12
CA THR A 79 -35.51 32.98 15.01
C THR A 79 -34.89 31.72 15.62
N GLY A 80 -33.63 31.39 15.28
CA GLY A 80 -32.89 30.25 15.84
C GLY A 80 -33.09 28.92 15.09
N GLU A 81 -34.05 28.86 14.18
CA GLU A 81 -34.36 27.72 13.31
C GLU A 81 -33.34 27.57 12.17
N ARG A 82 -33.23 26.36 11.60
CA ARG A 82 -32.33 26.10 10.46
C ARG A 82 -33.13 26.14 9.15
N SER A 83 -32.74 27.02 8.26
CA SER A 83 -33.29 27.11 6.91
C SER A 83 -32.29 26.62 5.86
N PRO A 84 -32.74 25.94 4.78
CA PRO A 84 -31.89 25.58 3.65
C PRO A 84 -31.17 26.80 3.08
N ARG A 85 -29.94 26.60 2.62
CA ARG A 85 -29.21 27.63 1.85
C ARG A 85 -29.67 27.59 0.40
N PHE A 86 -29.78 28.77 -0.20
CA PHE A 86 -30.15 28.92 -1.61
C PHE A 86 -29.14 28.28 -2.56
N ASP A 87 -27.83 28.44 -2.30
CA ASP A 87 -26.76 27.82 -3.10
C ASP A 87 -25.73 27.14 -2.19
N ALA A 88 -26.07 25.93 -1.75
CA ALA A 88 -25.23 25.12 -0.89
C ALA A 88 -23.92 24.68 -1.59
N ALA A 89 -23.94 24.49 -2.91
CA ALA A 89 -22.77 24.07 -3.67
C ALA A 89 -21.73 25.18 -3.79
N ALA A 90 -22.16 26.43 -4.05
CA ALA A 90 -21.29 27.59 -4.01
C ALA A 90 -20.74 27.87 -2.60
N GLU A 91 -21.56 27.66 -1.55
CA GLU A 91 -21.08 27.73 -0.17
C GLU A 91 -19.95 26.72 0.07
N LEU A 92 -20.15 25.46 -0.33
CA LEU A 92 -19.12 24.42 -0.19
C LEU A 92 -17.83 24.81 -0.92
N ALA A 93 -17.93 25.28 -2.16
CA ALA A 93 -16.77 25.70 -2.95
C ALA A 93 -16.01 26.84 -2.28
N ARG A 94 -16.73 27.84 -1.76
CA ARG A 94 -16.14 28.97 -1.03
C ARG A 94 -15.44 28.53 0.26
N GLN A 95 -16.08 27.69 1.07
CA GLN A 95 -15.51 27.22 2.33
C GLN A 95 -14.34 26.26 2.10
N TRP A 96 -14.42 25.44 1.06
CA TRP A 96 -13.31 24.58 0.63
C TRP A 96 -12.08 25.38 0.22
N ALA A 97 -12.25 26.42 -0.61
CA ALA A 97 -11.14 27.29 -1.00
C ALA A 97 -10.47 27.96 0.21
N LYS A 98 -11.28 28.44 1.18
CA LYS A 98 -10.77 28.98 2.45
C LYS A 98 -10.01 27.93 3.27
N ALA A 99 -10.52 26.70 3.38
CA ALA A 99 -9.89 25.63 4.14
C ALA A 99 -8.56 25.18 3.52
N VAL A 100 -8.49 25.04 2.19
CA VAL A 100 -7.24 24.70 1.49
C VAL A 100 -6.20 25.81 1.63
N THR A 101 -6.64 27.07 1.56
CA THR A 101 -5.78 28.23 1.81
C THR A 101 -5.24 28.21 3.23
N ALA A 102 -6.09 28.06 4.24
CA ALA A 102 -5.68 27.96 5.64
C ALA A 102 -4.72 26.78 5.89
N ALA A 103 -5.03 25.60 5.34
CA ALA A 103 -4.18 24.42 5.44
C ALA A 103 -2.81 24.61 4.76
N SER A 104 -2.73 25.45 3.72
CA SER A 104 -1.47 25.77 3.05
C SER A 104 -0.55 26.68 3.88
N TYR A 105 -1.13 27.52 4.74
CA TYR A 105 -0.38 28.39 5.67
C TYR A 105 -0.11 27.76 7.04
N THR A 106 -0.77 26.63 7.34
CA THR A 106 -0.62 25.95 8.64
C THR A 106 0.77 25.33 8.73
N ARG A 107 1.67 25.96 9.50
CA ARG A 107 2.97 25.37 9.87
C ARG A 107 2.75 24.04 10.60
N PRO A 108 3.67 23.06 10.46
CA PRO A 108 3.67 21.88 11.31
C PRO A 108 3.56 22.31 12.77
N SER A 109 2.65 21.68 13.52
CA SER A 109 2.43 21.94 14.94
C SER A 109 3.75 22.06 15.71
N THR A 110 3.91 23.14 16.49
CA THR A 110 5.01 23.35 17.43
C THR A 110 4.85 22.53 18.72
N ALA A 111 3.67 21.93 18.96
CA ALA A 111 3.51 20.93 20.00
C ALA A 111 4.32 19.68 19.62
N GLY A 112 5.22 19.26 20.51
CA GLY A 112 6.05 18.07 20.33
C GLY A 112 5.22 16.80 20.09
N PRO A 113 5.88 15.68 19.71
CA PRO A 113 5.18 14.45 19.35
C PRO A 113 4.26 13.98 20.47
N SER A 114 3.06 13.47 20.16
CA SER A 114 2.14 12.94 21.18
C SER A 114 2.78 11.80 22.00
N PRO A 115 2.32 11.49 23.22
CA PRO A 115 2.86 10.37 24.01
C PRO A 115 2.84 9.02 23.26
N ALA A 116 1.78 8.76 22.51
CA ALA A 116 1.66 7.57 21.68
C ALA A 116 2.69 7.56 20.53
N ARG A 117 2.90 8.72 19.88
CA ARG A 117 3.93 8.87 18.86
C ARG A 117 5.34 8.68 19.44
N ARG A 118 5.66 9.26 20.60
CA ARG A 118 6.96 9.06 21.28
C ARG A 118 7.20 7.59 21.62
N THR A 119 6.15 6.87 22.03
CA THR A 119 6.23 5.43 22.33
C THR A 119 6.50 4.61 21.07
N ALA A 120 5.81 4.92 19.96
CA ALA A 120 6.05 4.29 18.66
C ALA A 120 7.48 4.57 18.16
N GLU A 121 7.94 5.81 18.26
CA GLU A 121 9.30 6.25 17.91
C GLU A 121 10.37 5.51 18.71
N ALA A 122 10.23 5.45 20.04
CA ALA A 122 11.15 4.69 20.90
C ALA A 122 11.17 3.19 20.56
N THR A 123 10.00 2.61 20.23
CA THR A 123 9.91 1.19 19.82
C THR A 123 10.68 0.93 18.53
N VAL A 124 10.54 1.83 17.55
CA VAL A 124 11.20 1.67 16.25
C VAL A 124 12.68 1.98 16.35
N ALA A 125 13.09 3.00 17.13
CA ALA A 125 14.50 3.26 17.38
C ALA A 125 15.19 2.04 18.02
N ASP A 126 14.54 1.42 19.01
CA ASP A 126 15.05 0.20 19.64
C ASP A 126 15.14 -0.99 18.67
N LEU A 127 14.10 -1.19 17.84
CA LEU A 127 14.12 -2.22 16.81
C LEU A 127 15.30 -2.02 15.85
N LEU A 128 15.46 -0.81 15.31
CA LEU A 128 16.52 -0.48 14.36
C LEU A 128 17.91 -0.68 14.99
N ALA A 129 18.11 -0.20 16.22
CA ALA A 129 19.36 -0.42 16.95
C ALA A 129 19.66 -1.92 17.15
N ARG A 130 18.65 -2.73 17.51
CA ARG A 130 18.81 -4.20 17.65
C ARG A 130 19.09 -4.90 16.32
N MET A 131 18.57 -4.37 15.22
CA MET A 131 18.89 -4.86 13.88
C MET A 131 20.34 -4.53 13.54
N ASP A 132 20.76 -3.29 13.75
CA ASP A 132 22.11 -2.83 13.39
C ASP A 132 23.20 -3.44 14.27
N ALA A 133 22.89 -3.82 15.52
CA ALA A 133 23.79 -4.58 16.40
C ALA A 133 24.07 -6.01 15.92
N ARG A 134 23.27 -6.56 14.99
CA ARG A 134 23.41 -7.92 14.46
C ARG A 134 23.39 -7.93 12.93
N PRO A 135 24.35 -7.26 12.26
CA PRO A 135 24.32 -7.08 10.81
C PRO A 135 24.34 -8.41 10.04
N GLY A 136 25.06 -9.41 10.56
CA GLY A 136 25.14 -10.75 9.96
C GLY A 136 23.81 -11.49 9.88
N ARG A 137 22.84 -11.19 10.76
CA ARG A 137 21.50 -11.82 10.71
C ARG A 137 20.68 -11.37 9.50
N TRP A 138 20.97 -10.19 8.97
CA TRP A 138 20.27 -9.62 7.81
C TRP A 138 21.02 -9.91 6.50
N ALA A 139 22.10 -10.68 6.57
CA ALA A 139 22.83 -11.17 5.41
C ALA A 139 22.04 -12.27 4.70
N GLY A 140 22.40 -12.52 3.44
CA GLY A 140 21.76 -13.51 2.59
C GLY A 140 20.38 -13.07 2.09
N LYS A 141 19.75 -13.96 1.32
CA LYS A 141 18.43 -13.70 0.73
C LYS A 141 17.35 -13.60 1.80
N THR A 142 17.29 -14.58 2.69
CA THR A 142 16.28 -14.68 3.74
C THR A 142 16.46 -13.58 4.78
N GLY A 143 17.70 -13.28 5.19
CA GLY A 143 17.98 -12.19 6.12
C GLY A 143 17.57 -10.82 5.57
N ALA A 144 17.79 -10.57 4.27
CA ALA A 144 17.33 -9.35 3.62
C ALA A 144 15.80 -9.26 3.56
N GLN A 145 15.10 -10.38 3.31
CA GLN A 145 13.63 -10.42 3.31
C GLN A 145 13.07 -10.15 4.72
N ASP A 146 13.63 -10.81 5.74
CA ASP A 146 13.24 -10.61 7.13
C ASP A 146 13.41 -9.15 7.57
N ARG A 147 14.51 -8.51 7.17
CA ARG A 147 14.75 -7.09 7.40
C ARG A 147 13.64 -6.24 6.80
N LEU A 148 13.28 -6.46 5.53
CA LEU A 148 12.20 -5.71 4.88
C LEU A 148 10.84 -5.92 5.56
N VAL A 149 10.55 -7.13 6.01
CA VAL A 149 9.33 -7.43 6.78
C VAL A 149 9.30 -6.63 8.09
N LEU A 150 10.40 -6.57 8.84
CA LEU A 150 10.46 -5.77 10.07
C LEU A 150 10.37 -4.26 9.81
N LEU A 151 11.05 -3.76 8.76
CA LEU A 151 10.98 -2.35 8.38
C LEU A 151 9.56 -1.95 7.98
N ALA A 152 8.83 -2.81 7.27
CA ALA A 152 7.43 -2.55 6.91
C ALA A 152 6.52 -2.44 8.15
N LEU A 153 6.71 -3.30 9.16
CA LEU A 153 5.98 -3.19 10.42
C LEU A 153 6.36 -1.90 11.16
N ALA A 154 7.65 -1.56 11.22
CA ALA A 154 8.13 -0.33 11.83
C ALA A 154 7.54 0.93 11.18
N ALA A 155 7.47 0.95 9.84
CA ALA A 155 6.78 2.01 9.09
C ALA A 155 5.32 2.13 9.50
N ARG A 156 4.62 0.99 9.63
CA ARG A 156 3.21 0.93 10.03
C ARG A 156 2.99 1.41 11.46
N THR A 157 3.82 0.99 12.41
CA THR A 157 3.83 1.44 13.82
C THR A 157 4.00 2.95 13.92
N LEU A 158 4.96 3.52 13.16
CA LEU A 158 5.18 4.96 13.10
C LEU A 158 3.97 5.70 12.51
N ALA A 159 3.44 5.23 11.38
CA ALA A 159 2.33 5.87 10.68
C ALA A 159 1.03 5.85 11.51
N ALA A 160 0.78 4.78 12.26
CA ALA A 160 -0.38 4.65 13.14
C ALA A 160 -0.19 5.35 14.50
N ALA A 161 1.05 5.69 14.87
CA ALA A 161 1.43 6.16 16.20
C ALA A 161 0.87 5.24 17.31
N ALA A 162 0.97 3.93 17.11
CA ALA A 162 0.41 2.89 17.98
C ALA A 162 1.40 1.74 18.17
N SER A 163 1.43 1.16 19.37
CA SER A 163 2.26 -0.02 19.69
C SER A 163 1.76 -1.31 19.04
N GLU A 164 0.47 -1.34 18.71
CA GLU A 164 -0.23 -2.47 18.12
C GLU A 164 -0.94 -1.97 16.86
N VAL A 165 -0.73 -2.67 15.74
CA VAL A 165 -1.23 -2.22 14.44
C VAL A 165 -1.88 -3.34 13.67
N HIS A 166 -3.02 -3.03 13.03
CA HIS A 166 -3.60 -3.88 12.00
C HIS A 166 -2.72 -3.86 10.76
N LEU A 167 -2.32 -5.05 10.31
CA LEU A 167 -1.53 -5.24 9.10
C LEU A 167 -1.82 -6.62 8.49
N SER A 168 -2.43 -6.63 7.30
CA SER A 168 -2.68 -7.87 6.57
C SER A 168 -1.39 -8.34 5.89
N GLU A 169 -1.24 -9.65 5.63
CA GLU A 169 -0.07 -10.16 4.88
C GLU A 169 0.06 -9.51 3.50
N ARG A 170 -1.07 -9.16 2.87
CA ARG A 170 -1.14 -8.45 1.59
C ARG A 170 -0.55 -7.05 1.71
N ASP A 171 -1.03 -6.25 2.65
CA ASP A 171 -0.52 -4.89 2.90
C ASP A 171 0.94 -4.91 3.31
N TRP A 172 1.34 -5.92 4.09
CA TRP A 172 2.71 -6.12 4.52
C TRP A 172 3.62 -6.42 3.33
N ALA A 173 3.18 -7.29 2.42
CA ALA A 173 3.89 -7.61 1.19
C ALA A 173 4.04 -6.40 0.27
N LEU A 174 2.99 -5.58 0.13
CA LEU A 174 3.08 -4.32 -0.60
C LEU A 174 4.09 -3.38 0.05
N ALA A 175 4.00 -3.17 1.36
CA ALA A 175 4.90 -2.28 2.10
C ALA A 175 6.37 -2.72 2.01
N ALA A 176 6.64 -4.02 2.09
CA ALA A 176 7.97 -4.59 2.04
C ALA A 176 8.54 -4.77 0.62
N GLY A 177 7.73 -4.60 -0.43
CA GLY A 177 8.13 -4.91 -1.81
C GLY A 177 8.25 -6.41 -2.12
N LEU A 178 7.67 -7.27 -1.27
CA LEU A 178 7.77 -8.73 -1.36
C LEU A 178 6.47 -9.37 -1.90
N THR A 179 6.50 -10.68 -2.13
CA THR A 179 5.28 -11.47 -2.39
C THR A 179 4.61 -11.86 -1.08
N ARG A 180 3.30 -12.13 -1.12
CA ARG A 180 2.53 -12.55 0.06
C ARG A 180 3.12 -13.83 0.68
N ASP A 181 3.42 -14.83 -0.13
CA ASP A 181 3.96 -16.11 0.34
C ASP A 181 5.31 -15.93 1.02
N THR A 182 6.18 -15.07 0.46
CA THR A 182 7.45 -14.72 1.11
C THR A 182 7.20 -14.11 2.48
N VAL A 183 6.25 -13.18 2.59
CA VAL A 183 5.92 -12.56 3.87
C VAL A 183 5.36 -13.59 4.86
N ALA A 184 4.42 -14.43 4.45
CA ALA A 184 3.84 -15.47 5.29
C ALA A 184 4.93 -16.42 5.85
N ASP A 185 5.86 -16.85 4.99
CA ASP A 185 7.00 -17.66 5.38
C ASP A 185 7.93 -16.96 6.37
N ARG A 186 8.28 -15.71 6.10
CA ARG A 186 9.21 -14.95 6.95
C ARG A 186 8.56 -14.56 8.28
N LEU A 187 7.27 -14.28 8.30
CA LEU A 187 6.52 -13.99 9.53
C LEU A 187 6.55 -15.15 10.51
N ARG A 188 6.43 -16.40 10.02
CA ARG A 188 6.54 -17.60 10.87
C ARG A 188 7.89 -17.62 11.61
N VAL A 189 8.98 -17.37 10.90
CA VAL A 189 10.34 -17.34 11.46
C VAL A 189 10.51 -16.19 12.44
N LEU A 190 10.08 -14.97 12.07
CA LEU A 190 10.21 -13.79 12.92
C LEU A 190 9.37 -13.87 14.20
N LEU A 191 8.22 -14.55 14.15
CA LEU A 191 7.38 -14.82 15.31
C LEU A 191 8.07 -15.82 16.25
N GLN A 192 8.60 -16.93 15.72
CA GLN A 192 9.35 -17.92 16.51
C GLN A 192 10.60 -17.32 17.17
N GLN A 193 11.29 -16.42 16.46
CA GLN A 193 12.48 -15.73 16.96
C GLN A 193 12.16 -14.56 17.90
N GLY A 194 10.89 -14.27 18.16
CA GLY A 194 10.49 -13.20 19.09
C GLY A 194 10.81 -11.79 18.62
N TRP A 195 10.84 -11.53 17.30
CA TRP A 195 10.94 -10.16 16.76
C TRP A 195 9.58 -9.48 16.64
N VAL A 196 8.54 -10.26 16.33
CA VAL A 196 7.15 -9.80 16.20
C VAL A 196 6.24 -10.68 17.03
N ALA A 197 5.14 -10.10 17.52
CA ALA A 197 4.09 -10.85 18.20
C ALA A 197 2.75 -10.54 17.57
N ARG A 198 1.95 -11.59 17.38
CA ARG A 198 0.55 -11.49 16.97
C ARG A 198 -0.28 -11.32 18.24
N VAL A 199 -0.81 -10.13 18.46
CA VAL A 199 -1.66 -9.80 19.60
C VAL A 199 -3.07 -10.36 19.38
N GLN A 200 -3.57 -10.23 18.17
CA GLN A 200 -4.88 -10.74 17.78
C GLN A 200 -4.79 -11.44 16.43
N ARG A 201 -5.45 -12.61 16.31
CA ARG A 201 -5.63 -13.29 15.02
C ARG A 201 -6.54 -12.44 14.12
N ALA A 202 -6.37 -12.59 12.80
CA ALA A 202 -7.31 -12.02 11.85
C ALA A 202 -8.72 -12.61 12.09
N ALA A 203 -9.75 -11.78 11.95
CA ALA A 203 -11.13 -12.18 12.17
C ALA A 203 -12.05 -11.46 11.18
N GLY A 204 -12.77 -12.22 10.35
CA GLY A 204 -13.57 -11.67 9.27
C GLY A 204 -12.73 -10.72 8.38
N PRO A 205 -13.22 -9.51 8.04
CA PRO A 205 -12.50 -8.57 7.20
C PRO A 205 -11.29 -7.91 7.91
N TRP A 206 -11.13 -8.11 9.22
CA TRP A 206 -10.10 -7.45 10.00
C TRP A 206 -8.77 -8.19 9.92
N ALA A 207 -7.74 -7.45 9.52
CA ALA A 207 -6.37 -7.92 9.57
C ALA A 207 -5.93 -8.23 11.01
N ALA A 208 -5.04 -9.22 11.14
CA ALA A 208 -4.38 -9.53 12.41
C ALA A 208 -3.69 -8.29 12.99
N VAL A 209 -3.65 -8.23 14.32
CA VAL A 209 -2.99 -7.16 15.08
C VAL A 209 -1.60 -7.63 15.47
N TRP A 210 -0.62 -6.81 15.12
CA TRP A 210 0.80 -7.11 15.31
C TRP A 210 1.47 -6.04 16.16
N ARG A 211 2.48 -6.47 16.91
CA ARG A 211 3.39 -5.57 17.64
C ARG A 211 4.84 -5.98 17.41
N ILE A 212 5.72 -4.99 17.48
CA ILE A 212 7.16 -5.21 17.57
C ILE A 212 7.46 -5.69 19.00
N VAL A 213 8.11 -6.84 19.12
CA VAL A 213 8.49 -7.36 20.44
C VAL A 213 9.69 -6.59 20.95
N ARG A 214 9.56 -6.07 22.17
CA ARG A 214 10.67 -5.54 22.97
C ARG A 214 11.11 -6.63 23.94
N PRO A 215 12.39 -6.99 24.02
CA PRO A 215 12.91 -7.84 25.09
C PRO A 215 12.56 -7.20 26.45
N GLY A 216 12.26 -8.03 27.46
CA GLY A 216 11.60 -7.66 28.71
C GLY A 216 12.20 -6.47 29.47
N GLY A 217 11.34 -5.79 30.25
CA GLY A 217 11.65 -4.60 31.03
C GLY A 217 12.66 -4.85 32.14
N GLY A 218 13.91 -4.49 31.88
CA GLY A 218 15.02 -4.46 32.83
C GLY A 218 16.29 -4.11 32.07
N GLU A 219 16.77 -2.88 32.24
CA GLU A 219 18.12 -2.36 31.90
C GLU A 219 18.66 -2.44 30.46
N GLN A 220 18.15 -3.25 29.54
CA GLN A 220 18.63 -3.30 28.15
C GLN A 220 17.76 -2.49 27.19
N ARG A 221 17.50 -1.22 27.52
CA ARG A 221 17.05 -0.27 26.50
C ARG A 221 18.28 0.15 25.71
N SER A 222 18.22 0.09 24.38
CA SER A 222 19.33 0.56 23.52
C SER A 222 19.70 2.04 23.73
N GLY A 223 18.89 2.81 24.46
CA GLY A 223 19.05 4.26 24.63
C GLY A 223 18.82 5.03 23.32
N ALA A 224 18.45 4.34 22.24
CA ALA A 224 18.35 4.91 20.91
C ALA A 224 17.21 5.94 20.85
N VAL A 225 17.57 7.17 20.49
CA VAL A 225 16.61 8.24 20.25
C VAL A 225 16.21 8.20 18.78
N PHE A 226 14.91 8.14 18.51
CA PHE A 226 14.40 8.18 17.14
C PHE A 226 14.72 9.53 16.50
N THR A 227 15.34 9.51 15.32
CA THR A 227 15.69 10.73 14.59
C THR A 227 14.94 10.82 13.25
N PRO A 228 14.77 12.04 12.71
CA PRO A 228 14.25 12.21 11.35
C PRO A 228 15.08 11.49 10.28
N GLU A 229 16.39 11.30 10.52
CA GLU A 229 17.26 10.56 9.62
C GLU A 229 16.93 9.06 9.61
N MET A 230 16.70 8.45 10.78
CA MET A 230 16.23 7.06 10.85
C MET A 230 14.92 6.87 10.11
N GLN A 231 13.98 7.83 10.24
CA GLN A 231 12.72 7.78 9.49
C GLN A 231 12.95 7.83 7.97
N ARG A 232 13.83 8.73 7.51
CA ARG A 232 14.18 8.86 6.08
C ARG A 232 14.84 7.59 5.55
N GLN A 233 15.79 7.02 6.27
CA GLN A 233 16.50 5.79 5.87
C GLN A 233 15.54 4.60 5.77
N LEU A 234 14.67 4.41 6.78
CA LEU A 234 13.65 3.37 6.77
C LEU A 234 12.72 3.50 5.57
N HIS A 235 12.21 4.71 5.28
CA HIS A 235 11.34 4.91 4.13
C HIS A 235 12.11 4.72 2.81
N ALA A 236 13.35 5.20 2.70
CA ALA A 236 14.16 5.03 1.50
C ALA A 236 14.45 3.56 1.20
N GLU A 237 14.70 2.72 2.21
CA GLU A 237 14.92 1.28 2.04
C GLU A 237 13.64 0.58 1.54
N LEU A 238 12.46 0.92 2.10
CA LEU A 238 11.18 0.36 1.65
C LEU A 238 10.73 0.88 0.28
N GLU A 239 10.96 2.15 -0.03
CA GLU A 239 10.72 2.72 -1.36
C GLU A 239 11.60 2.03 -2.40
N CYS A 240 12.90 1.88 -2.11
CA CYS A 240 13.81 1.12 -2.96
C CYS A 240 13.30 -0.31 -3.20
N ALA A 241 12.91 -1.03 -2.14
CA ALA A 241 12.44 -2.41 -2.26
C ALA A 241 11.17 -2.57 -3.12
N ARG A 242 10.41 -1.50 -3.32
CA ARG A 242 9.19 -1.49 -4.15
C ARG A 242 9.43 -1.11 -5.61
N GLU A 243 10.64 -0.72 -5.97
CA GLU A 243 10.98 -0.41 -7.37
C GLU A 243 10.82 -1.67 -8.25
N ASP A 244 10.18 -1.50 -9.41
CA ASP A 244 9.72 -2.58 -10.29
C ASP A 244 10.83 -3.50 -10.78
N ILE A 245 12.04 -2.95 -10.97
CA ILE A 245 13.20 -3.69 -11.45
C ILE A 245 13.59 -4.87 -10.54
N TRP A 246 13.20 -4.87 -9.26
CA TRP A 246 13.49 -5.99 -8.37
C TRP A 246 12.60 -7.21 -8.61
N HIS A 247 11.55 -7.09 -9.43
CA HIS A 247 10.74 -8.23 -9.86
C HIS A 247 11.40 -8.99 -11.01
N ALA A 248 12.41 -8.42 -11.67
CA ALA A 248 13.19 -9.12 -12.67
C ALA A 248 13.85 -10.37 -12.05
N ARG A 249 13.54 -11.55 -12.61
CA ARG A 249 14.06 -12.86 -12.18
C ARG A 249 15.58 -12.88 -11.89
N PRO A 250 16.47 -12.26 -12.71
CA PRO A 250 17.90 -12.29 -12.44
C PRO A 250 18.33 -11.39 -11.27
N LEU A 251 17.51 -10.46 -10.78
CA LEU A 251 17.86 -9.52 -9.71
C LEU A 251 17.27 -9.95 -8.37
N GLY A 252 15.96 -9.77 -8.17
CA GLY A 252 15.31 -10.01 -6.89
C GLY A 252 15.88 -9.17 -5.74
N VAL A 253 15.54 -9.56 -4.51
CA VAL A 253 16.04 -8.91 -3.28
C VAL A 253 17.56 -8.90 -3.19
N LEU A 254 18.26 -9.92 -3.67
CA LEU A 254 19.73 -9.95 -3.67
C LEU A 254 20.33 -8.94 -4.65
N GLY A 255 19.71 -8.77 -5.82
CA GLY A 255 20.11 -7.74 -6.78
C GLY A 255 19.98 -6.33 -6.18
N MET A 256 18.85 -6.07 -5.50
CA MET A 256 18.63 -4.84 -4.75
C MET A 256 19.73 -4.60 -3.70
N ARG A 257 20.08 -5.62 -2.89
CA ARG A 257 21.11 -5.50 -1.86
C ARG A 257 22.50 -5.22 -2.43
N VAL A 258 22.88 -5.91 -3.51
CA VAL A 258 24.16 -5.64 -4.22
C VAL A 258 24.17 -4.22 -4.77
N TRP A 259 23.09 -3.78 -5.41
CA TRP A 259 22.94 -2.43 -5.93
C TRP A 259 23.03 -1.37 -4.82
N ALA A 260 22.37 -1.58 -3.69
CA ALA A 260 22.37 -0.65 -2.56
C ALA A 260 23.78 -0.43 -1.98
N HIS A 261 24.62 -1.48 -1.92
CA HIS A 261 26.02 -1.32 -1.51
C HIS A 261 26.85 -0.54 -2.53
N MET A 262 26.69 -0.82 -3.83
CA MET A 262 27.41 -0.10 -4.88
C MET A 262 26.97 1.37 -5.01
N ALA A 263 25.74 1.69 -4.60
CA ALA A 263 25.22 3.04 -4.56
C ALA A 263 25.90 3.91 -3.50
N VAL A 264 26.51 3.30 -2.47
CA VAL A 264 27.24 4.01 -1.40
C VAL A 264 28.72 4.19 -1.76
N GLY A 265 29.31 3.22 -2.46
CA GLY A 265 30.71 3.32 -2.89
C GLY A 265 31.14 2.11 -3.71
N ARG A 266 32.39 2.15 -4.18
CA ARG A 266 33.00 1.00 -4.87
C ARG A 266 33.29 -0.10 -3.85
N ALA A 267 33.04 -1.35 -4.25
CA ALA A 267 33.36 -2.54 -3.47
C ALA A 267 33.73 -3.69 -4.41
N SER A 268 34.73 -4.46 -4.02
CA SER A 268 35.11 -5.68 -4.72
C SER A 268 34.04 -6.77 -4.55
N VAL A 269 34.07 -7.76 -5.45
CA VAL A 269 33.18 -8.93 -5.36
C VAL A 269 33.34 -9.66 -4.02
N ARG A 270 34.57 -9.75 -3.51
CA ARG A 270 34.86 -10.42 -2.23
C ARG A 270 34.28 -9.65 -1.05
N GLU A 271 34.43 -8.32 -1.02
CA GLU A 271 33.85 -7.49 0.04
C GLU A 271 32.33 -7.54 0.02
N LEU A 272 31.70 -7.49 -1.16
CA LEU A 272 30.25 -7.63 -1.31
C LEU A 272 29.78 -9.00 -0.82
N ALA A 273 30.49 -10.08 -1.19
CA ALA A 273 30.18 -11.44 -0.76
C ALA A 273 30.22 -11.58 0.77
N THR A 274 31.28 -11.07 1.41
CA THR A 274 31.43 -11.09 2.88
C THR A 274 30.34 -10.26 3.56
N ARG A 275 30.12 -9.01 3.12
CA ARG A 275 29.12 -8.11 3.74
C ARG A 275 27.69 -8.62 3.59
N LEU A 276 27.38 -9.23 2.44
CA LEU A 276 26.06 -9.75 2.15
C LEU A 276 25.87 -11.21 2.56
N GLY A 277 26.90 -11.90 3.07
CA GLY A 277 26.83 -13.31 3.44
C GLY A 277 26.35 -14.21 2.29
N ILE A 278 26.81 -13.95 1.06
CA ILE A 278 26.48 -14.74 -0.14
C ILE A 278 27.75 -15.13 -0.88
N CYS A 279 27.69 -16.17 -1.70
CA CYS A 279 28.87 -16.62 -2.43
C CYS A 279 29.31 -15.61 -3.52
N PRO A 280 30.62 -15.47 -3.80
CA PRO A 280 31.14 -14.59 -4.85
C PRO A 280 30.52 -14.85 -6.23
N ALA A 281 30.16 -16.10 -6.55
CA ALA A 281 29.48 -16.46 -7.79
C ALA A 281 28.10 -15.78 -7.92
N THR A 282 27.33 -15.74 -6.82
CA THR A 282 26.04 -15.03 -6.79
C THR A 282 26.26 -13.53 -6.98
N VAL A 283 27.25 -12.93 -6.31
CA VAL A 283 27.59 -11.50 -6.51
C VAL A 283 27.91 -11.22 -7.97
N ARG A 284 28.78 -12.03 -8.60
CA ARG A 284 29.11 -11.87 -10.03
C ARG A 284 27.89 -11.97 -10.94
N SER A 285 27.00 -12.93 -10.67
CA SER A 285 25.74 -13.09 -11.40
C SER A 285 24.86 -11.84 -11.27
N LYS A 286 24.70 -11.30 -10.06
CA LYS A 286 23.90 -10.08 -9.83
C LYS A 286 24.53 -8.85 -10.45
N LEU A 287 25.85 -8.69 -10.37
CA LEU A 287 26.57 -7.60 -11.02
C LEU A 287 26.44 -7.65 -12.55
N ARG A 288 26.47 -8.86 -13.15
CA ARG A 288 26.25 -9.01 -14.59
C ARG A 288 24.85 -8.55 -14.99
N ALA A 289 23.82 -8.95 -14.23
CA ALA A 289 22.45 -8.52 -14.47
C ALA A 289 22.25 -7.00 -14.23
N LEU A 290 22.86 -6.44 -13.18
CA LEU A 290 22.80 -4.99 -12.94
C LEU A 290 23.46 -4.18 -14.07
N ARG A 291 24.56 -4.69 -14.64
CA ARG A 291 25.20 -4.07 -15.82
C ARG A 291 24.34 -4.18 -17.07
N SER A 292 23.73 -5.34 -17.33
CA SER A 292 22.89 -5.52 -18.52
C SER A 292 21.68 -4.58 -18.53
N PHE A 293 21.18 -4.17 -17.36
CA PHE A 293 20.12 -3.18 -17.24
C PHE A 293 20.61 -1.75 -17.00
N GLY A 294 21.92 -1.47 -17.12
CA GLY A 294 22.48 -0.12 -17.01
C GLY A 294 22.42 0.48 -15.60
N LEU A 295 22.30 -0.35 -14.56
CA LEU A 295 22.22 0.07 -13.16
C LEU A 295 23.58 0.23 -12.47
N CYS A 296 24.64 -0.30 -13.07
CA CYS A 296 26.00 -0.02 -12.67
C CYS A 296 26.95 0.02 -13.86
N THR A 297 28.07 0.70 -13.65
CA THR A 297 29.17 0.77 -14.60
C THR A 297 30.03 -0.50 -14.58
N GLY A 298 30.89 -0.65 -15.59
CA GLY A 298 31.87 -1.74 -15.65
C GLY A 298 32.84 -1.75 -14.46
N ASP A 299 33.21 -0.58 -13.93
CA ASP A 299 34.06 -0.40 -12.74
C ASP A 299 33.30 -0.50 -11.41
N GLY A 300 32.01 -0.88 -11.43
CA GLY A 300 31.26 -1.21 -10.22
C GLY A 300 30.65 -0.02 -9.47
N ARG A 301 30.49 1.14 -10.12
CA ARG A 301 29.76 2.28 -9.57
C ARG A 301 28.26 2.11 -9.82
N GLY A 302 27.46 2.13 -8.76
CA GLY A 302 25.99 2.05 -8.86
C GLY A 302 25.37 3.41 -9.22
N TYR A 303 24.37 3.41 -10.09
CA TYR A 303 23.57 4.62 -10.36
C TYR A 303 22.34 4.69 -9.46
N ARG A 304 22.12 5.84 -8.81
CA ARG A 304 21.07 6.04 -7.79
C ARG A 304 19.78 6.69 -8.30
N SER A 305 19.71 7.04 -9.58
CA SER A 305 18.56 7.79 -10.11
C SER A 305 17.32 6.91 -10.20
N ARG A 306 16.19 7.37 -9.66
CA ARG A 306 14.86 6.76 -9.88
C ARG A 306 14.53 6.62 -11.37
N SER A 307 14.87 7.61 -12.18
CA SER A 307 14.68 7.53 -13.64
C SER A 307 15.51 6.43 -14.31
N ARG A 308 16.60 5.98 -13.70
CA ARG A 308 17.38 4.83 -14.19
C ARG A 308 16.77 3.51 -13.73
N LEU A 309 16.27 3.41 -12.50
CA LEU A 309 15.54 2.22 -12.04
C LEU A 309 14.29 1.98 -12.89
N ALA A 310 13.53 3.03 -13.22
CA ALA A 310 12.38 2.95 -14.12
C ALA A 310 12.77 2.47 -15.53
N ARG A 311 13.79 3.07 -16.16
CA ARG A 311 14.28 2.60 -17.47
C ARG A 311 14.78 1.16 -17.45
N ALA A 312 15.43 0.75 -16.36
CA ALA A 312 15.86 -0.64 -16.18
C ALA A 312 14.66 -1.58 -16.06
N ALA A 313 13.60 -1.18 -15.34
CA ALA A 313 12.36 -1.96 -15.23
C ALA A 313 11.69 -2.16 -16.60
N VAL A 314 11.62 -1.10 -17.42
CA VAL A 314 11.15 -1.18 -18.82
C VAL A 314 12.01 -2.16 -19.62
N ALA A 315 13.34 -2.02 -19.58
CA ALA A 315 14.26 -2.90 -20.30
C ALA A 315 14.19 -4.38 -19.83
N ALA A 316 13.78 -4.61 -18.58
CA ALA A 316 13.59 -5.95 -18.03
C ALA A 316 12.17 -6.50 -18.24
N GLY A 317 11.25 -5.73 -18.84
CA GLY A 317 9.86 -6.13 -19.05
C GLY A 317 9.04 -6.26 -17.76
N VAL A 318 9.39 -5.51 -16.72
CA VAL A 318 8.73 -5.56 -15.39
C VAL A 318 8.19 -4.20 -14.94
N ASP A 319 8.15 -3.21 -15.82
CA ASP A 319 7.55 -1.91 -15.54
C ASP A 319 6.09 -2.06 -15.09
N GLY A 320 5.70 -1.36 -14.03
CA GLY A 320 4.35 -1.46 -13.46
C GLY A 320 4.12 -2.66 -12.54
N ALA A 321 5.06 -3.59 -12.39
CA ALA A 321 4.83 -4.83 -11.67
C ALA A 321 4.51 -4.67 -10.17
N HIS A 322 4.98 -3.60 -9.51
CA HIS A 322 4.53 -3.25 -8.17
C HIS A 322 3.09 -2.74 -8.17
N ALA A 323 2.73 -1.88 -9.12
CA ALA A 323 1.36 -1.38 -9.28
C ALA A 323 0.37 -2.51 -9.59
N ASP A 324 0.77 -3.48 -10.42
CA ASP A 324 0.00 -4.72 -10.67
C ASP A 324 -0.23 -5.50 -9.39
N ARG A 325 0.81 -5.69 -8.57
CA ARG A 325 0.67 -6.37 -7.27
C ARG A 325 -0.27 -5.63 -6.33
N VAL A 326 -0.22 -4.29 -6.31
CA VAL A 326 -1.16 -3.47 -5.53
C VAL A 326 -2.60 -3.71 -6.00
N ARG A 327 -2.85 -3.70 -7.32
CA ARG A 327 -4.17 -4.00 -7.89
C ARG A 327 -4.65 -5.40 -7.50
N LEU A 328 -3.82 -6.41 -7.73
CA LEU A 328 -4.12 -7.81 -7.41
C LEU A 328 -4.49 -8.00 -5.94
N TYR A 329 -3.72 -7.41 -5.02
CA TYR A 329 -3.96 -7.60 -3.60
C TYR A 329 -5.14 -6.81 -3.05
N ARG A 330 -5.42 -5.62 -3.59
CA ARG A 330 -6.67 -4.92 -3.29
C ARG A 330 -7.87 -5.75 -3.71
N LEU A 331 -7.78 -6.33 -4.89
CA LEU A 331 -8.82 -7.16 -5.45
C LEU A 331 -9.00 -8.47 -4.68
N HIS A 332 -7.92 -9.17 -4.30
CA HIS A 332 -8.00 -10.31 -3.37
C HIS A 332 -8.65 -9.93 -2.03
N SER A 333 -8.45 -8.70 -1.56
CA SER A 333 -9.06 -8.22 -0.32
C SER A 333 -10.55 -7.94 -0.50
N ALA A 334 -10.94 -7.32 -1.62
CA ALA A 334 -12.33 -7.08 -1.98
C ALA A 334 -13.11 -8.39 -2.16
N VAL A 335 -12.56 -9.37 -2.88
CA VAL A 335 -13.15 -10.70 -3.05
C VAL A 335 -13.28 -11.43 -1.72
N PHE A 336 -12.27 -11.34 -0.84
CA PHE A 336 -12.36 -11.94 0.48
C PHE A 336 -13.47 -11.30 1.34
N VAL A 337 -13.61 -9.96 1.29
CA VAL A 337 -14.71 -9.25 1.93
C VAL A 337 -16.04 -9.71 1.35
N TRP A 338 -16.17 -9.79 0.02
CA TRP A 338 -17.36 -10.30 -0.67
C TRP A 338 -17.72 -11.73 -0.24
N TRP A 339 -16.78 -12.66 -0.27
CA TRP A 339 -17.02 -14.06 0.14
C TRP A 339 -17.50 -14.12 1.59
N PHE A 340 -16.87 -13.34 2.47
CA PHE A 340 -17.23 -13.29 3.88
C PHE A 340 -18.62 -12.67 4.11
N THR A 341 -18.92 -11.53 3.46
CA THR A 341 -20.20 -10.83 3.61
C THR A 341 -21.33 -11.62 2.96
N THR A 342 -21.14 -12.18 1.77
CA THR A 342 -22.16 -12.97 1.06
C THR A 342 -22.47 -14.27 1.81
N ARG A 343 -21.44 -14.93 2.39
CA ARG A 343 -21.63 -16.20 3.12
C ARG A 343 -22.16 -16.02 4.54
N HIS A 344 -21.93 -14.88 5.19
CA HIS A 344 -22.28 -14.69 6.60
C HIS A 344 -23.31 -13.57 6.88
N GLN A 345 -23.44 -12.54 6.04
CA GLN A 345 -24.41 -11.43 6.17
C GLN A 345 -24.74 -10.75 4.81
N PRO A 346 -25.49 -11.41 3.91
CA PRO A 346 -25.75 -10.94 2.54
C PRO A 346 -26.41 -9.55 2.46
N GLU A 347 -27.14 -9.12 3.49
CA GLU A 347 -27.94 -7.88 3.47
C GLU A 347 -27.18 -6.59 3.87
N ARG A 348 -25.86 -6.65 4.11
CA ARG A 348 -25.11 -5.53 4.72
C ARG A 348 -23.81 -5.10 4.01
N SER A 349 -23.54 -5.56 2.79
CA SER A 349 -22.27 -5.29 2.11
C SER A 349 -22.29 -4.02 1.25
N ASP A 350 -21.41 -3.07 1.56
CA ASP A 350 -21.11 -1.87 0.78
C ASP A 350 -20.30 -2.14 -0.51
N ALA A 351 -19.68 -3.33 -0.62
CA ALA A 351 -18.91 -3.75 -1.78
C ALA A 351 -19.74 -3.87 -3.07
N LEU A 352 -21.03 -4.20 -2.97
CA LEU A 352 -21.95 -4.26 -4.11
C LEU A 352 -22.15 -2.88 -4.78
N ALA A 353 -22.11 -1.80 -3.98
CA ALA A 353 -22.26 -0.45 -4.48
C ALA A 353 -21.01 0.08 -5.22
N GLU A 354 -19.82 -0.44 -4.91
CA GLU A 354 -18.56 -0.03 -5.54
C GLU A 354 -18.21 -0.88 -6.78
N TRP A 355 -18.65 -2.14 -6.82
CA TRP A 355 -18.18 -3.12 -7.81
C TRP A 355 -19.29 -3.83 -8.61
N GLY A 356 -20.57 -3.56 -8.32
CA GLY A 356 -21.72 -4.17 -9.00
C GLY A 356 -22.14 -5.51 -8.39
N GLU A 357 -23.16 -6.14 -8.99
CA GLU A 357 -23.61 -7.49 -8.61
C GLU A 357 -22.54 -8.52 -8.97
N PHE A 358 -22.23 -9.38 -8.00
CA PHE A 358 -21.22 -10.43 -8.12
C PHE A 358 -21.86 -11.78 -8.41
N PRO A 359 -21.17 -12.69 -9.13
CA PRO A 359 -21.74 -13.97 -9.54
C PRO A 359 -22.07 -14.84 -8.33
N ASN A 360 -23.18 -15.57 -8.42
CA ASN A 360 -23.59 -16.51 -7.40
C ASN A 360 -22.73 -17.80 -7.43
N PRO A 361 -22.74 -18.64 -6.38
CA PRO A 361 -21.92 -19.86 -6.33
C PRO A 361 -22.13 -20.85 -7.48
N ALA A 362 -23.33 -20.90 -8.07
CA ALA A 362 -23.63 -21.78 -9.20
C ALA A 362 -23.08 -21.22 -10.54
N GLU A 363 -23.05 -19.90 -10.69
CA GLU A 363 -22.40 -19.22 -11.84
C GLU A 363 -20.87 -19.39 -11.79
N ALA A 364 -20.29 -19.40 -10.59
CA ALA A 364 -18.87 -19.68 -10.40
C ALA A 364 -18.49 -21.14 -10.75
N GLU A 365 -19.40 -22.10 -10.58
CA GLU A 365 -19.17 -23.52 -10.89
C GLU A 365 -19.17 -23.83 -12.39
N GLN A 366 -19.76 -22.97 -13.21
CA GLN A 366 -19.84 -23.15 -14.67
C GLN A 366 -18.66 -22.53 -15.43
N THR A 367 -17.71 -21.90 -14.72
CA THR A 367 -16.57 -21.22 -15.35
C THR A 367 -15.41 -22.17 -15.59
N HIS A 368 -15.00 -22.31 -16.86
CA HIS A 368 -14.00 -23.30 -17.27
C HIS A 368 -12.59 -22.95 -16.72
N PRO A 369 -11.80 -23.90 -16.22
CA PRO A 369 -10.45 -23.66 -15.68
C PRO A 369 -9.48 -22.93 -16.63
N THR A 370 -9.66 -23.08 -17.95
CA THR A 370 -8.89 -22.34 -18.96
C THR A 370 -9.22 -20.85 -18.98
N ASP A 371 -10.46 -20.46 -18.72
CA ASP A 371 -10.87 -19.04 -18.63
C ASP A 371 -10.31 -18.39 -17.36
N ILE A 372 -10.17 -19.18 -16.28
CA ILE A 372 -9.48 -18.78 -15.05
C ILE A 372 -8.02 -18.45 -15.36
N ALA A 373 -7.35 -19.34 -16.09
CA ALA A 373 -5.95 -19.20 -16.39
C ALA A 373 -5.67 -18.13 -17.47
N LEU A 374 -6.60 -17.91 -18.42
CA LEU A 374 -6.60 -16.77 -19.34
C LEU A 374 -6.86 -15.45 -18.62
N ALA A 375 -7.72 -15.38 -17.60
CA ALA A 375 -7.89 -14.19 -16.76
C ALA A 375 -6.60 -13.87 -15.98
N TYR A 376 -5.87 -14.89 -15.52
CA TYR A 376 -4.54 -14.74 -14.92
C TYR A 376 -3.48 -14.32 -15.95
N GLY A 377 -3.49 -14.87 -17.16
CA GLY A 377 -2.60 -14.49 -18.26
C GLY A 377 -2.90 -13.10 -18.83
N ALA A 378 -4.16 -12.67 -18.86
CA ALA A 378 -4.60 -11.36 -19.33
C ALA A 378 -4.18 -10.22 -18.39
N THR A 379 -3.88 -10.49 -17.11
CA THR A 379 -3.37 -9.45 -16.19
C THR A 379 -1.96 -8.94 -16.53
N SER A 380 -1.21 -9.58 -17.44
CA SER A 380 -0.02 -8.99 -18.05
C SER A 380 -0.33 -8.07 -19.24
N THR A 381 -1.59 -7.97 -19.67
CA THR A 381 -2.05 -7.25 -20.87
C THR A 381 -3.20 -6.26 -20.64
N GLY A 382 -3.83 -6.24 -19.45
CA GLY A 382 -4.81 -5.23 -19.06
C GLY A 382 -5.86 -5.70 -18.06
N PRO A 383 -6.76 -4.81 -17.59
CA PRO A 383 -7.88 -5.20 -16.75
C PRO A 383 -8.88 -6.10 -17.52
N PRO A 384 -9.55 -7.04 -16.84
CA PRO A 384 -10.49 -7.97 -17.47
C PRO A 384 -11.71 -7.24 -18.07
N LEU A 385 -12.33 -7.86 -19.08
CA LEU A 385 -13.51 -7.32 -19.80
C LEU A 385 -14.74 -7.14 -18.89
N SER A 386 -14.90 -7.93 -17.82
CA SER A 386 -15.95 -7.75 -16.82
C SER A 386 -15.55 -8.30 -15.44
N ALA A 387 -16.13 -7.73 -14.37
CA ALA A 387 -15.91 -8.15 -12.98
C ALA A 387 -16.53 -9.52 -12.65
N THR A 388 -17.60 -9.89 -13.34
CA THR A 388 -18.32 -11.17 -13.17
C THR A 388 -17.46 -12.36 -13.60
N THR A 389 -16.84 -12.31 -14.77
CA THR A 389 -15.93 -13.35 -15.27
C THR A 389 -14.75 -13.56 -14.33
N TRP A 390 -14.28 -12.48 -13.69
CA TRP A 390 -13.12 -12.51 -12.81
C TRP A 390 -13.44 -13.02 -11.39
N GLY A 391 -14.61 -12.68 -10.85
CA GLY A 391 -15.09 -13.21 -9.57
C GLY A 391 -15.37 -14.71 -9.62
N ALA A 392 -15.95 -15.19 -10.72
CA ALA A 392 -16.19 -16.59 -10.98
C ALA A 392 -14.88 -17.40 -11.07
N ALA A 393 -13.87 -16.84 -11.76
CA ALA A 393 -12.56 -17.46 -11.89
C ALA A 393 -11.83 -17.65 -10.54
N MET A 394 -11.90 -16.68 -9.63
CA MET A 394 -11.26 -16.75 -8.32
C MET A 394 -11.96 -17.74 -7.37
N ALA A 395 -13.29 -17.81 -7.41
CA ALA A 395 -14.06 -18.76 -6.61
C ALA A 395 -13.83 -20.21 -7.06
N ALA A 396 -13.75 -20.43 -8.36
CA ALA A 396 -13.42 -21.74 -8.93
C ALA A 396 -11.95 -22.14 -8.66
N GLN A 397 -11.01 -21.18 -8.67
CA GLN A 397 -9.60 -21.41 -8.34
C GLN A 397 -9.40 -21.91 -6.90
N ASP A 398 -9.95 -21.22 -5.90
CA ASP A 398 -9.76 -21.62 -4.50
C ASP A 398 -10.31 -23.03 -4.26
N ARG A 399 -11.43 -23.38 -4.91
CA ARG A 399 -12.03 -24.71 -4.83
C ARG A 399 -11.20 -25.79 -5.54
N HIS A 400 -10.67 -25.53 -6.74
CA HIS A 400 -9.81 -26.51 -7.44
C HIS A 400 -8.45 -26.70 -6.78
N ARG A 401 -7.84 -25.63 -6.26
CA ARG A 401 -6.58 -25.72 -5.50
C ARG A 401 -6.74 -26.60 -4.26
N ASP A 402 -7.88 -26.52 -3.60
CA ASP A 402 -8.13 -27.26 -2.37
C ASP A 402 -8.55 -28.71 -2.64
N ALA A 403 -9.08 -29.02 -3.83
CA ALA A 403 -9.54 -30.36 -4.22
C ALA A 403 -8.46 -31.21 -4.93
N ASP A 404 -7.63 -30.61 -5.80
CA ASP A 404 -6.56 -31.30 -6.54
C ASP A 404 -5.37 -30.35 -6.83
N PRO A 405 -4.39 -30.28 -5.91
CA PRO A 405 -3.29 -29.31 -5.98
C PRO A 405 -2.30 -29.55 -7.13
N ASP A 406 -2.11 -30.79 -7.57
CA ASP A 406 -1.08 -31.15 -8.55
C ASP A 406 -1.59 -30.90 -9.99
N SER A 407 -2.85 -31.27 -10.27
CA SER A 407 -3.53 -30.93 -11.53
C SER A 407 -3.61 -29.42 -11.77
N TRP A 408 -3.78 -28.66 -10.68
CA TRP A 408 -3.80 -27.20 -10.72
C TRP A 408 -2.50 -26.59 -11.27
N TRP A 409 -1.33 -27.11 -10.89
CA TRP A 409 -0.04 -26.58 -11.37
C TRP A 409 0.22 -26.90 -12.84
N GLU A 410 -0.25 -28.03 -13.33
CA GLU A 410 -0.17 -28.41 -14.75
C GLU A 410 -1.08 -27.54 -15.62
N LEU A 411 -2.30 -27.27 -15.15
CA LEU A 411 -3.26 -26.36 -15.80
C LEU A 411 -2.70 -24.93 -15.94
N VAL A 412 -2.08 -24.39 -14.88
CA VAL A 412 -1.44 -23.06 -14.90
C VAL A 412 -0.27 -23.02 -15.89
N ALA A 413 0.48 -24.11 -16.02
CA ALA A 413 1.59 -24.20 -16.98
C ALA A 413 1.09 -24.28 -18.44
N ALA A 414 0.07 -25.08 -18.71
CA ALA A 414 -0.53 -25.23 -20.04
C ALA A 414 -1.16 -23.92 -20.54
N ALA A 415 -1.87 -23.19 -19.67
CA ALA A 415 -2.48 -21.91 -20.03
C ALA A 415 -1.45 -20.81 -20.35
N ARG A 416 -0.29 -20.82 -19.67
CA ARG A 416 0.82 -19.91 -19.99
C ARG A 416 1.43 -20.19 -21.37
N ALA A 417 1.41 -21.44 -21.81
CA ALA A 417 1.91 -21.84 -23.12
C ALA A 417 0.93 -21.54 -24.27
N ALA A 418 -0.36 -21.36 -23.95
CA ALA A 418 -1.44 -21.13 -24.92
C ALA A 418 -1.70 -19.65 -25.27
N LEU A 419 -0.95 -18.70 -24.70
CA LEU A 419 -1.12 -17.26 -24.97
C LEU A 419 -0.45 -16.85 -26.30
N PRO A 420 -1.09 -15.99 -27.14
CA PRO A 420 -0.51 -15.52 -28.39
C PRO A 420 0.68 -14.57 -28.18
N ALA A 421 1.52 -14.42 -29.21
CA ALA A 421 2.73 -13.61 -29.19
C ALA A 421 2.45 -12.10 -28.90
N PRO A 422 3.42 -11.36 -28.33
CA PRO A 422 3.24 -10.03 -27.73
C PRO A 422 2.64 -8.95 -28.64
N ASP A 423 2.79 -9.13 -29.94
CA ASP A 423 2.55 -8.12 -30.98
C ASP A 423 1.05 -7.93 -31.27
N MET A 424 0.21 -8.86 -30.83
CA MET A 424 -1.25 -8.82 -31.01
C MET A 424 -2.00 -8.06 -29.90
N LEU A 425 -1.28 -7.46 -28.95
CA LEU A 425 -1.84 -6.96 -27.68
C LEU A 425 -1.84 -5.42 -27.59
N LEU A 426 -2.11 -4.72 -28.69
CA LEU A 426 -2.44 -3.29 -28.62
C LEU A 426 -3.91 -3.10 -28.30
N ALA A 427 -4.22 -2.29 -27.28
CA ALA A 427 -5.57 -1.88 -26.99
C ALA A 427 -6.10 -0.89 -28.05
N PRO A 428 -7.41 -0.80 -28.33
CA PRO A 428 -7.97 0.04 -29.40
C PRO A 428 -7.59 1.54 -29.32
N HIS A 429 -7.29 2.05 -28.12
CA HIS A 429 -6.84 3.43 -27.90
C HIS A 429 -5.35 3.65 -28.24
N GLN A 430 -4.57 2.58 -28.45
CA GLN A 430 -3.18 2.63 -28.89
C GLN A 430 -3.04 2.59 -30.43
N TRP A 431 -4.11 2.23 -31.17
CA TRP A 431 -4.17 2.39 -32.62
C TRP A 431 -4.19 3.87 -33.05
N ALA A 432 -4.80 4.75 -32.25
CA ALA A 432 -4.87 6.18 -32.58
C ALA A 432 -3.55 6.93 -32.38
N ARG A 433 -2.59 6.39 -31.62
CA ARG A 433 -1.27 7.00 -31.38
C ARG A 433 -0.16 6.47 -32.30
N THR A 434 -0.46 5.46 -33.11
CA THR A 434 0.44 4.93 -34.14
C THR A 434 0.09 5.46 -35.54
N ALA A 435 -1.01 6.22 -35.67
CA ALA A 435 -1.46 6.84 -36.91
C ALA A 435 -1.32 8.38 -36.94
N ALA A 436 -0.50 8.97 -36.05
CA ALA A 436 -0.16 10.40 -36.05
C ALA A 436 1.34 10.63 -35.86
#